data_AF-G0QL17-F1
#
_entry.id   AF-G0QL17-F1
#
_cell.length_a   1.000
_cell.length_b   1.000
_cell.length_c   1.000
_cell.angle_alpha   90.00
_cell.angle_beta   90.00
_cell.angle_gamma   90.00
#
_symmetry.space_group_name_H-M   'P 1'
#
loop_
_entity.id
_entity.type
_entity.pdbx_description
1 polymer ?
#
loop_
_entity_poly.entity_id
_entity_poly.type
_entity_poly.pdbx_seq_one_letter_code
_entity_poly.pdbx_strand_id
1 'polypeptide(L)'
;MDICVNCFSDGVQSGEHKITDDYNIINKLNYPLITEDWSCEEELLLFEGLERFGFGNWADLSDHIGSDKTKDEIEKHYEQYHLDQQNKQFYPKYGIKVLVQKKKLKIH
;
A
#
# COMPACT_ATOMS: atom_id res chain seq x y z
N MET A 1 -17.99 -11.60 7.93
CA MET A 1 -18.87 -10.72 7.14
C MET A 1 -18.36 -9.30 7.33
N ASP A 2 -18.26 -8.52 6.25
CA ASP A 2 -17.86 -7.11 6.37
C ASP A 2 -19.10 -6.24 6.49
N ILE A 3 -19.08 -5.35 7.48
CA ILE A 3 -20.20 -4.47 7.81
C ILE A 3 -19.65 -3.05 7.93
N CYS A 4 -20.37 -2.06 7.42
CA CYS A 4 -19.97 -0.66 7.56
C CYS A 4 -20.17 -0.18 9.00
N VAL A 5 -19.46 0.89 9.40
CA VAL A 5 -19.51 1.42 10.76
C VAL A 5 -20.94 1.75 11.22
N ASN A 6 -21.78 2.28 10.33
CA ASN A 6 -23.16 2.63 10.67
C ASN A 6 -24.00 1.38 10.96
N CYS A 7 -23.95 0.36 10.08
CA CYS A 7 -24.67 -0.88 10.29
C CYS A 7 -24.21 -1.64 11.55
N PHE A 8 -22.91 -1.58 11.88
CA PHE A 8 -22.38 -2.14 13.12
C PHE A 8 -22.91 -1.37 14.34
N SER A 9 -22.90 -0.04 14.30
CA SER A 9 -23.42 0.83 15.37
C SER A 9 -24.92 0.67 15.59
N ASP A 10 -25.69 0.44 14.52
CA ASP A 10 -27.14 0.22 14.57
C ASP A 10 -27.50 -1.23 14.97
N GLY A 11 -26.51 -2.10 15.18
CA GLY A 11 -26.70 -3.48 15.57
C GLY A 11 -27.41 -4.34 14.52
N VAL A 12 -27.24 -3.99 13.24
CA VAL A 12 -27.89 -4.70 12.12
C VAL A 12 -27.37 -6.13 12.05
N GLN A 13 -28.28 -7.10 12.10
CA GLN A 13 -27.99 -8.52 11.89
C GLN A 13 -28.52 -8.95 10.52
N SER A 14 -27.72 -9.68 9.77
CA SER A 14 -28.10 -10.18 8.44
C SER A 14 -27.46 -11.54 8.18
N GLY A 15 -28.25 -12.47 7.64
CA GLY A 15 -27.83 -13.85 7.42
C GLY A 15 -27.44 -14.55 8.72
N GLU A 16 -26.24 -15.14 8.74
CA GLU A 16 -25.71 -15.87 9.91
C GLU A 16 -24.91 -15.00 10.89
N HIS A 17 -24.62 -13.74 10.55
CA HIS A 17 -23.85 -12.85 11.42
C HIS A 17 -24.68 -12.39 12.63
N LYS A 18 -24.08 -12.48 13.82
CA LYS A 18 -24.64 -11.96 15.07
C LYS A 18 -23.78 -10.83 15.61
N ILE A 19 -24.42 -9.85 16.22
CA ILE A 19 -23.74 -8.71 16.87
C ILE A 19 -22.76 -9.13 17.99
N THR A 20 -22.92 -10.35 18.51
CA THR A 20 -22.07 -10.93 19.55
C THR A 20 -20.84 -11.63 19.02
N ASP A 21 -20.71 -11.79 17.69
CA ASP A 21 -19.55 -12.44 17.09
C ASP A 21 -18.30 -11.56 17.26
N ASP A 22 -17.13 -12.20 17.36
CA ASP A 22 -15.86 -11.48 17.39
C ASP A 22 -15.65 -10.67 16.10
N TYR A 23 -15.13 -9.45 16.24
CA TYR A 23 -14.91 -8.54 15.12
C TYR A 23 -13.49 -7.98 15.13
N ASN A 24 -13.03 -7.57 13.95
CA ASN A 24 -11.77 -6.84 13.77
C ASN A 24 -12.05 -5.52 13.08
N ILE A 25 -11.38 -4.45 13.52
CA ILE A 25 -11.48 -3.15 12.87
C ILE A 25 -10.47 -3.11 11.73
N ILE A 26 -10.97 -2.91 10.51
CA ILE A 26 -10.14 -2.76 9.32
C ILE A 26 -9.97 -1.27 9.05
N ASN A 27 -8.72 -0.79 9.03
CA ASN A 27 -8.40 0.60 8.69
C ASN A 27 -8.31 0.75 7.17
N LYS A 28 -8.80 1.87 6.64
CA LYS A 28 -8.75 2.24 5.21
C LYS A 28 -7.38 2.75 4.75
N LEU A 29 -6.30 2.44 5.47
CA LEU A 29 -4.92 2.82 5.12
C LEU A 29 -4.65 4.34 4.94
N ASN A 30 -5.60 5.20 5.33
CA ASN A 30 -5.45 6.66 5.26
C ASN A 30 -4.71 7.20 6.50
N TYR A 31 -3.44 6.80 6.65
CA TYR A 31 -2.53 7.29 7.68
C TYR A 31 -1.11 7.32 7.11
N PRO A 32 -0.24 8.23 7.58
CA PRO A 32 1.13 8.30 7.08
C PRO A 32 1.95 7.07 7.46
N LEU A 33 2.62 6.46 6.48
CA LEU A 33 3.41 5.24 6.71
C LEU A 33 4.92 5.54 6.86
N ILE A 34 5.47 6.30 5.91
CA ILE A 34 6.91 6.62 5.83
C ILE A 34 7.12 8.10 6.08
N THR A 35 6.35 8.94 5.40
CA THR A 35 6.35 10.40 5.56
C THR A 35 4.95 10.91 5.85
N GLU A 36 4.85 12.10 6.42
CA GLU A 36 3.55 12.69 6.82
C GLU A 36 2.65 13.05 5.62
N ASP A 37 3.25 13.22 4.44
CA ASP A 37 2.59 13.63 3.21
C ASP A 37 2.16 12.47 2.29
N TRP A 38 2.44 11.22 2.68
CA TRP A 38 2.08 9.99 1.95
C TRP A 38 1.32 9.01 2.85
N SER A 39 0.09 8.71 2.46
CA SER A 39 -0.73 7.70 3.12
C SER A 39 -0.23 6.28 2.82
N CYS A 40 -0.53 5.34 3.72
CA CYS A 40 -0.22 3.93 3.52
C CYS A 40 -0.93 3.35 2.28
N GLU A 41 -2.08 3.90 1.89
CA GLU A 41 -2.76 3.54 0.64
C GLU A 41 -1.95 3.98 -0.58
N GLU A 42 -1.47 5.22 -0.62
CA GLU A 42 -0.65 5.74 -1.72
C GLU A 42 0.68 4.96 -1.86
N GLU A 43 1.31 4.61 -0.74
CA GLU A 43 2.49 3.74 -0.72
C GLU A 43 2.22 2.37 -1.36
N LEU A 44 1.06 1.77 -1.04
CA LEU A 44 0.66 0.50 -1.60
C LEU A 44 0.39 0.60 -3.12
N LEU A 45 -0.33 1.64 -3.53
CA LEU A 45 -0.66 1.91 -4.94
C LEU A 45 0.60 2.23 -5.76
N LEU A 46 1.60 2.89 -5.17
CA LEU A 46 2.91 3.08 -5.79
C LEU A 46 3.56 1.75 -6.16
N PHE A 47 3.58 0.78 -5.24
CA PHE A 47 4.15 -0.54 -5.52
C PHE A 47 3.31 -1.37 -6.50
N GLU A 48 1.98 -1.31 -6.42
CA GLU A 48 1.09 -1.96 -7.39
C GLU A 48 1.28 -1.39 -8.80
N GLY A 49 1.37 -0.06 -8.92
CA GLY A 49 1.62 0.63 -10.18
C GLY A 49 2.99 0.29 -10.75
N LEU A 50 4.03 0.18 -9.92
CA LEU A 50 5.36 -0.26 -10.35
C LEU A 50 5.36 -1.69 -10.87
N GLU A 51 4.56 -2.58 -10.27
CA GLU A 51 4.41 -3.96 -10.76
C GLU A 51 3.64 -4.02 -12.09
N ARG A 52 2.61 -3.19 -12.25
CA ARG A 52 1.75 -3.15 -13.45
C ARG A 52 2.37 -2.43 -14.64
N PHE A 53 2.84 -1.20 -14.44
CA PHE A 53 3.27 -0.29 -15.52
C PHE A 53 4.79 -0.30 -15.73
N GLY A 54 5.53 -0.82 -14.75
CA GLY A 54 6.98 -0.86 -14.78
C GLY A 54 7.63 0.42 -14.25
N PHE A 55 8.88 0.27 -13.81
CA PHE A 55 9.69 1.37 -13.29
C PHE A 55 9.93 2.45 -14.36
N GLY A 56 9.79 3.72 -13.98
CA GLY A 56 10.00 4.88 -14.86
C GLY A 56 8.73 5.37 -15.58
N ASN A 57 7.63 4.61 -15.53
CA ASN A 57 6.36 5.04 -16.11
C ASN A 57 5.54 5.89 -15.12
N TRP A 58 6.11 7.02 -14.69
CA TRP A 58 5.58 7.86 -13.61
C TRP A 58 4.27 8.56 -13.95
N ALA A 59 3.99 8.78 -15.24
CA ALA A 59 2.74 9.36 -15.70
C ALA A 59 1.56 8.41 -15.42
N ASP A 60 1.66 7.16 -15.89
CA ASP A 60 0.63 6.14 -15.66
C ASP A 60 0.50 5.78 -14.18
N LEU A 61 1.61 5.87 -13.42
CA LEU A 61 1.62 5.70 -11.97
C LEU A 61 0.87 6.81 -11.23
N SER A 62 1.03 8.07 -11.65
CA SER A 62 0.27 9.21 -11.10
C SER A 62 -1.23 9.03 -11.34
N ASP A 63 -1.61 8.63 -12.56
CA ASP A 63 -3.00 8.34 -12.89
C ASP A 63 -3.56 7.15 -12.08
N HIS A 64 -2.74 6.13 -11.82
CA HIS A 64 -3.13 4.94 -11.04
C HIS A 64 -3.32 5.23 -9.55
N ILE A 65 -2.40 5.99 -8.94
CA ILE A 65 -2.52 6.39 -7.54
C ILE A 65 -3.77 7.28 -7.37
N GLY A 66 -4.06 8.14 -8.36
CA GLY A 66 -5.30 8.90 -8.41
C GLY A 66 -5.43 9.95 -7.30
N SER A 67 -4.32 10.37 -6.70
CA SER A 67 -4.25 11.45 -5.72
C SER A 67 -3.80 12.77 -6.38
N ASP A 68 -3.53 13.79 -5.57
CA ASP A 68 -3.03 15.09 -6.02
C ASP A 68 -1.51 15.09 -6.31
N LYS A 69 -0.84 13.93 -6.16
CA LYS A 69 0.60 13.77 -6.44
C LYS A 69 0.88 13.74 -7.93
N THR A 70 1.77 14.63 -8.35
CA THR A 70 2.29 14.67 -9.71
C THR A 70 3.32 13.55 -9.96
N LYS A 71 3.53 13.20 -11.23
CA LYS A 71 4.56 12.24 -11.65
C LYS A 71 5.96 12.56 -11.09
N ASP A 72 6.30 13.85 -10.99
CA ASP A 72 7.64 14.30 -10.55
C ASP A 72 7.77 14.15 -9.03
N GLU A 73 6.69 14.38 -8.27
CA GLU A 73 6.64 14.13 -6.83
C GLU A 73 6.72 12.63 -6.51
N ILE A 74 6.04 11.80 -7.29
CA ILE A 74 6.06 10.33 -7.16
C ILE A 74 7.46 9.77 -7.43
N GLU A 75 8.09 10.19 -8.53
CA GLU A 75 9.46 9.80 -8.85
C GLU A 75 10.42 10.19 -7.72
N LYS A 76 10.38 11.45 -7.30
CA LYS A 76 11.24 11.97 -6.23
C LYS A 76 11.03 11.22 -4.92
N HIS A 77 9.78 10.94 -4.54
CA HIS A 77 9.46 10.18 -3.34
C HIS A 77 10.06 8.78 -3.39
N TYR A 78 9.89 8.08 -4.51
CA TYR A 78 10.42 6.74 -4.69
C TYR A 78 11.95 6.71 -4.59
N GLU A 79 12.64 7.65 -5.23
CA GLU A 79 14.09 7.76 -5.17
C GLU A 79 14.58 8.02 -3.74
N GLN A 80 13.94 8.95 -3.03
CA GLN A 80 14.36 9.39 -1.71
C GLN A 80 14.12 8.33 -0.63
N TYR A 81 13.00 7.61 -0.67
CA TYR A 81 12.59 6.72 0.44
C TYR A 81 12.71 5.24 0.13
N HIS A 82 12.73 4.83 -1.14
CA HIS A 82 12.79 3.41 -1.52
C HIS A 82 14.11 2.99 -2.18
N LEU A 83 14.86 3.92 -2.81
CA LEU A 83 16.17 3.62 -3.39
C LEU A 83 17.33 3.92 -2.45
N ASP A 84 17.25 4.99 -1.65
CA ASP A 84 18.32 5.36 -0.71
C ASP A 84 18.56 4.23 0.31
N GLN A 85 19.80 3.72 0.35
CA GLN A 85 20.19 2.64 1.25
C GLN A 85 20.11 3.05 2.72
N GLN A 86 20.20 4.33 3.04
CA GLN A 86 20.12 4.84 4.40
C GLN A 86 18.69 4.81 4.95
N ASN A 87 17.68 4.99 4.08
CA ASN A 87 16.26 5.02 4.47
C ASN A 87 15.58 3.63 4.50
N LYS A 88 16.33 2.55 4.25
CA LYS A 88 15.81 1.18 4.29
C LYS A 88 15.43 0.67 5.69
N GLN A 89 15.47 1.51 6.72
CA GLN A 89 15.14 1.09 8.09
C GLN A 89 13.70 0.58 8.23
N PHE A 90 12.80 1.05 7.36
CA PHE A 90 11.38 0.70 7.39
C PHE A 90 11.08 -0.72 6.89
N TYR A 91 11.89 -1.25 5.96
CA TYR A 91 11.63 -2.58 5.42
C TYR A 91 11.95 -3.67 6.46
N PRO A 92 11.03 -4.61 6.70
CA PRO A 92 11.29 -5.75 7.57
C PRO A 92 12.57 -6.47 7.12
N LYS A 93 13.62 -6.41 7.95
CA LYS A 93 14.91 -7.07 7.66
C LYS A 93 14.75 -8.58 7.45
N TYR A 94 13.71 -9.15 8.04
CA TYR A 94 13.26 -10.52 7.81
C TYR A 94 12.14 -10.53 6.77
N GLY A 95 12.47 -10.91 5.53
CA GLY A 95 11.53 -10.98 4.40
C GLY A 95 12.16 -10.59 3.05
N ILE A 96 13.13 -9.67 3.05
CA ILE A 96 13.83 -9.20 1.85
C ILE A 96 14.57 -10.34 1.12
N LYS A 97 15.01 -11.39 1.84
CA LYS A 97 15.66 -12.57 1.23
C LYS A 97 14.77 -13.26 0.18
N VAL A 98 13.44 -13.20 0.34
CA VAL A 98 12.47 -13.82 -0.59
C VAL A 98 12.38 -13.04 -1.90
N LEU A 99 12.40 -11.70 -1.83
CA LEU A 99 12.29 -10.83 -3.01
C LEU A 99 13.59 -10.79 -3.82
N VAL A 100 14.75 -10.85 -3.16
CA VAL A 100 16.06 -10.86 -3.82
C VAL A 100 16.30 -12.15 -4.64
N GLN A 101 15.71 -13.28 -4.22
CA GLN A 101 15.88 -14.55 -4.93
C GLN A 101 15.15 -14.58 -6.29
N LYS A 102 14.03 -13.86 -6.45
CA LYS A 102 13.28 -13.82 -7.72
C LYS A 102 14.03 -13.13 -8.87
N LYS A 103 15.00 -12.24 -8.57
CA LYS A 103 15.83 -11.58 -9.60
C LYS A 103 16.90 -12.49 -10.23
N LYS A 104 17.19 -13.66 -9.66
CA LYS A 104 18.21 -14.60 -10.19
C LYS A 104 17.68 -15.67 -11.15
N LEU A 105 16.37 -15.72 -11.43
CA LEU A 105 15.75 -16.83 -12.19
C LEU A 105 15.03 -16.44 -13.49
N LYS A 106 15.39 -15.31 -14.12
CA LYS A 106 14.96 -15.00 -15.51
C LYS A 106 16.09 -14.41 -16.33
N ILE A 107 17.12 -15.21 -16.60
CA ILE A 107 17.94 -15.07 -17.82
C ILE A 107 18.29 -16.49 -18.30
N HIS A 108 17.42 -17.04 -19.15
CA HIS A 108 17.74 -17.98 -20.23
C HIS A 108 16.59 -17.94 -21.22
#